data_AF-A0A4Q8ANW2-F1
#
_entry.id   AF-A0A4Q8ANW2-F1
#
_cell.length_a   1.000
_cell.length_b   1.000
_cell.length_c   1.000
_cell.angle_alpha   90.00
_cell.angle_beta   90.00
_cell.angle_gamma   90.00
#
_symmetry.space_group_name_H-M   'P 1'
#
loop_
_entity.id
_entity.type
_entity.pdbx_description
1 polymer ?
#
loop_
_entity_poly.entity_id
_entity_poly.type
_entity_poly.pdbx_seq_one_letter_code
_entity_poly.pdbx_strand_id
1 'polypeptide(L)'
;MDGAGRAVPGAVDVSSLLKLHGPHAAIILALFLLAQALLAFPGGGELNHTDVAVLAFVPFGIAAIWVVQPAPDPLPGLWCVGILGLCTLTVTVLSAQPAIAGSPLYLTWHLGAVTTVLFMLILRGRVLYGWLGYVGMAAATLLWAVTGGLGAMAGVELLVRHAATLVVGTAIYFGLLRTAKRISAINSRALAEAAADATALAAEEERVAQLARLDEMARPMMELVARGQQLSAAERRDCLMIEASLRDIVRGRALAVPHVLAAARAARERGVEVTLLDDSAAAGTAGAVAELLARELRTLDSGTLTARLQPAGRTELATIVISPLAGDARMLIVDRDGRVR
;
A
#
# COMPACT_ATOMS: atom_id res chain seq x y z
N MET A 1 -0.67 -24.97 -2.58
CA MET A 1 0.20 -23.85 -2.18
C MET A 1 -0.33 -22.59 -2.86
N ASP A 2 -1.46 -22.09 -2.37
CA ASP A 2 -2.05 -20.85 -2.88
C ASP A 2 -1.36 -19.68 -2.21
N GLY A 3 -0.48 -19.02 -2.96
CA GLY A 3 0.04 -17.72 -2.62
C GLY A 3 -1.10 -16.72 -2.62
N ALA A 4 -1.75 -16.56 -1.47
CA ALA A 4 -2.64 -15.44 -1.19
C ALA A 4 -1.81 -14.16 -1.35
N GLY A 5 -1.87 -13.57 -2.54
CA GLY A 5 -1.33 -12.26 -2.84
C GLY A 5 -1.98 -11.27 -1.88
N ARG A 6 -1.21 -10.85 -0.86
CA ARG A 6 -1.60 -9.77 0.03
C ARG A 6 -1.90 -8.56 -0.85
N ALA A 7 -3.16 -8.14 -0.85
CA ALA A 7 -3.58 -6.92 -1.53
C ALA A 7 -2.71 -5.77 -1.01
N VAL A 8 -1.99 -5.12 -1.93
CA VAL A 8 -1.24 -3.90 -1.60
C VAL A 8 -2.28 -2.84 -1.24
N PRO A 9 -2.21 -2.23 -0.04
CA PRO A 9 -3.14 -1.15 0.31
C PRO A 9 -3.08 -0.04 -0.74
N GLY A 10 -4.19 0.19 -1.46
CA GLY A 10 -4.29 1.22 -2.50
C GLY A 10 -4.16 0.75 -3.96
N ALA A 11 -4.06 -0.56 -4.23
CA ALA A 11 -4.17 -1.07 -5.59
C ALA A 11 -5.60 -0.86 -6.12
N VAL A 12 -5.73 -0.19 -7.27
CA VAL A 12 -7.03 0.04 -7.92
C VAL A 12 -7.46 -1.25 -8.60
N ASP A 13 -8.59 -1.82 -8.19
CA ASP A 13 -9.14 -3.03 -8.80
C ASP A 13 -10.03 -2.73 -10.00
N VAL A 14 -10.04 -3.64 -10.97
CA VAL A 14 -10.81 -3.53 -12.22
C VAL A 14 -12.32 -3.44 -11.93
N SER A 15 -12.89 -4.25 -11.02
CA SER A 15 -14.32 -4.15 -10.68
C SER A 15 -14.70 -2.84 -9.99
N SER A 16 -13.75 -2.24 -9.25
CA SER A 16 -13.97 -0.95 -8.58
C SER A 16 -14.10 0.18 -9.59
N LEU A 17 -13.31 0.15 -10.67
CA LEU A 17 -13.40 1.10 -11.78
C LEU A 17 -14.71 0.97 -12.56
N LEU A 18 -15.23 -0.26 -12.67
CA LEU A 18 -16.50 -0.55 -13.33
C LEU A 18 -17.73 -0.32 -12.43
N LYS A 19 -17.53 0.02 -11.14
CA LYS A 19 -18.61 0.15 -10.15
C LYS A 19 -19.60 -1.02 -10.21
N LEU A 20 -19.09 -2.25 -10.29
CA LEU A 20 -19.90 -3.48 -10.39
C LEU A 20 -20.66 -3.82 -9.09
N HIS A 21 -20.62 -2.94 -8.09
CA HIS A 21 -21.27 -3.09 -6.80
C HIS A 21 -22.09 -1.84 -6.47
N GLY A 22 -23.18 -2.02 -5.73
CA GLY A 22 -24.04 -0.92 -5.27
C GLY A 22 -25.44 -0.91 -5.90
N PRO A 23 -26.26 0.12 -5.61
CA PRO A 23 -27.67 0.14 -5.99
C PRO A 23 -27.88 0.14 -7.52
N HIS A 24 -26.99 0.77 -8.28
CA HIS A 24 -27.05 0.77 -9.75
C HIS A 24 -26.81 -0.63 -10.34
N ALA A 25 -25.87 -1.40 -9.78
CA ALA A 25 -25.60 -2.76 -10.23
C ALA A 25 -26.80 -3.68 -9.97
N ALA A 26 -27.49 -3.51 -8.83
CA ALA A 26 -28.71 -4.23 -8.53
C ALA A 26 -29.86 -3.89 -9.49
N ILE A 27 -30.02 -2.61 -9.86
CA ILE A 27 -31.01 -2.18 -10.86
C ILE A 27 -30.71 -2.79 -12.23
N ILE A 28 -29.45 -2.72 -12.68
CA ILE A 28 -29.03 -3.31 -13.96
C ILE A 28 -29.26 -4.82 -13.96
N LEU A 29 -28.91 -5.51 -12.87
CA LEU A 29 -29.15 -6.94 -12.72
C LEU A 29 -30.65 -7.27 -12.75
N ALA A 30 -31.48 -6.51 -12.04
CA ALA A 30 -32.93 -6.70 -12.04
C ALA A 30 -33.54 -6.49 -13.43
N LEU A 31 -33.13 -5.43 -14.15
CA LEU A 31 -33.54 -5.18 -15.52
C LEU A 31 -33.06 -6.27 -16.48
N PHE A 32 -31.84 -6.76 -16.30
CA PHE A 32 -31.30 -7.87 -17.08
C PHE A 32 -32.10 -9.16 -16.84
N LEU A 33 -32.35 -9.54 -15.59
CA LEU A 33 -33.15 -10.71 -15.25
C LEU A 33 -34.59 -10.57 -15.78
N LEU A 34 -35.19 -9.37 -15.68
CA LEU A 34 -36.50 -9.10 -16.24
C LEU A 34 -36.54 -9.26 -17.77
N ALA A 35 -35.54 -8.72 -18.47
CA ALA A 35 -35.43 -8.86 -19.93
C ALA A 35 -35.29 -10.34 -20.33
N GLN A 36 -34.49 -11.11 -19.59
CA GLN A 36 -34.36 -12.55 -19.84
C GLN A 36 -35.62 -13.33 -19.47
N ALA A 37 -36.35 -12.92 -18.42
CA ALA A 37 -37.62 -13.53 -18.07
C ALA A 37 -38.67 -13.31 -19.17
N LEU A 38 -38.73 -12.12 -19.76
CA LEU A 38 -39.61 -11.82 -20.89
C LEU A 38 -39.32 -12.70 -22.12
N LEU A 39 -38.04 -13.03 -22.35
CA LEU A 39 -37.65 -13.94 -23.43
C LEU A 39 -37.89 -15.43 -23.08
N ALA A 40 -37.71 -15.81 -21.81
CA ALA A 40 -37.91 -17.17 -21.33
C ALA A 40 -39.40 -17.56 -21.21
N PHE A 41 -40.27 -16.59 -20.95
CA PHE A 41 -41.71 -16.79 -20.73
C PHE A 41 -42.54 -15.95 -21.72
N PRO A 42 -42.51 -16.26 -23.03
CA PRO A 42 -43.40 -15.62 -23.99
C PRO A 42 -44.85 -15.93 -23.59
N GLY A 43 -45.68 -14.90 -23.40
CA GLY A 43 -47.02 -14.98 -22.79
C GLY A 43 -48.11 -15.75 -23.55
N GLY A 44 -47.75 -16.76 -24.34
CA GLY A 44 -48.65 -17.61 -25.12
C GLY A 44 -48.73 -19.05 -24.60
N GLY A 45 -49.42 -19.24 -23.47
CA GLY A 45 -50.29 -20.39 -23.12
C GLY A 45 -49.93 -21.86 -23.40
N GLU A 46 -48.77 -22.24 -23.93
CA GLU A 46 -48.40 -23.66 -24.07
C GLU A 46 -47.84 -24.20 -22.74
N LEU A 47 -48.74 -24.79 -21.93
CA LEU A 47 -48.43 -25.31 -20.58
C LEU A 47 -47.26 -26.32 -20.55
N ASN A 48 -46.92 -26.97 -21.67
CA ASN A 48 -45.88 -28.02 -21.70
C ASN A 48 -44.43 -27.48 -21.72
N HIS A 49 -44.22 -26.18 -21.98
CA HIS A 49 -42.87 -25.59 -22.07
C HIS A 49 -42.50 -24.71 -20.88
N THR A 50 -43.46 -24.35 -20.02
CA THR A 50 -43.23 -23.45 -18.88
C THR A 50 -42.35 -24.10 -17.80
N ASP A 51 -42.55 -25.38 -17.50
CA ASP A 51 -41.80 -26.09 -16.45
C ASP A 51 -40.30 -26.19 -16.78
N VAL A 52 -39.98 -26.46 -18.05
CA VAL A 52 -38.60 -26.52 -18.54
C VAL A 52 -37.95 -25.13 -18.52
N ALA A 53 -38.70 -24.10 -18.91
CA ALA A 53 -38.24 -22.72 -18.85
C ALA A 53 -37.92 -22.30 -17.41
N VAL A 54 -38.77 -22.64 -16.43
CA VAL A 54 -38.50 -22.41 -15.00
C VAL A 54 -37.25 -23.17 -14.55
N LEU A 55 -37.15 -24.46 -14.88
CA LEU A 55 -36.03 -25.32 -14.48
C LEU A 55 -34.69 -24.83 -15.04
N ALA A 56 -34.68 -24.21 -16.22
CA ALA A 56 -33.49 -23.58 -16.82
C ALA A 56 -33.23 -22.17 -16.27
N PHE A 57 -34.28 -21.37 -16.01
CA PHE A 57 -34.17 -19.98 -15.59
C PHE A 57 -33.69 -19.84 -14.15
N VAL A 58 -34.13 -20.71 -13.23
CA VAL A 58 -33.70 -20.67 -11.82
C VAL A 58 -32.17 -20.78 -11.67
N PRO A 59 -31.48 -21.80 -12.20
CA PRO A 59 -30.02 -21.90 -12.07
C PRO A 59 -29.30 -20.74 -12.77
N PHE A 60 -29.81 -20.26 -13.91
CA PHE A 60 -29.28 -19.06 -14.56
C PHE A 60 -29.40 -17.82 -13.68
N GLY A 61 -30.58 -17.59 -13.09
CA GLY A 61 -30.82 -16.45 -12.20
C GLY A 61 -29.90 -16.47 -10.99
N ILE A 62 -29.70 -17.65 -10.39
CA ILE A 62 -28.73 -17.84 -9.30
C ILE A 62 -27.32 -17.51 -9.78
N ALA A 63 -26.88 -18.01 -10.94
CA ALA A 63 -25.56 -17.73 -11.49
C ALA A 63 -25.34 -16.22 -11.75
N ALA A 64 -26.34 -15.54 -12.30
CA ALA A 64 -26.33 -14.10 -12.58
C ALA A 64 -26.29 -13.27 -11.29
N ILE A 65 -27.04 -13.65 -10.25
CA ILE A 65 -26.98 -13.00 -8.94
C ILE A 65 -25.61 -13.23 -8.29
N TRP A 66 -25.10 -14.46 -8.39
CA TRP A 66 -23.86 -14.88 -7.74
C TRP A 66 -22.63 -14.16 -8.31
N VAL A 67 -22.54 -13.98 -9.62
CA VAL A 67 -21.41 -13.30 -10.28
C VAL A 67 -21.31 -11.80 -9.95
N VAL A 68 -22.41 -11.18 -9.51
CA VAL A 68 -22.48 -9.76 -9.13
C VAL A 68 -22.21 -9.54 -7.63
N GLN A 69 -22.19 -10.59 -6.81
CA GLN A 69 -21.97 -10.45 -5.37
C GLN A 69 -20.61 -9.80 -5.04
N PRO A 70 -20.51 -9.03 -3.93
CA PRO A 70 -19.25 -8.51 -3.44
C PRO A 70 -18.27 -9.65 -3.12
N ALA A 71 -17.18 -9.72 -3.86
CA ALA A 71 -16.11 -10.70 -3.67
C ALA A 71 -14.76 -10.08 -4.06
N PRO A 72 -13.63 -10.61 -3.56
CA PRO A 72 -12.30 -10.19 -3.97
C PRO A 72 -12.11 -10.39 -5.48
N ASP A 73 -11.44 -9.45 -6.13
CA ASP A 73 -10.95 -9.65 -7.49
C ASP A 73 -9.50 -10.19 -7.45
N PRO A 74 -9.18 -11.23 -8.24
CA PRO A 74 -10.08 -12.00 -9.09
C PRO A 74 -10.96 -12.98 -8.29
N LEU A 75 -12.22 -13.15 -8.73
CA LEU A 75 -13.25 -13.97 -8.05
C LEU A 75 -12.71 -15.36 -7.62
N PRO A 76 -13.02 -15.92 -6.44
CA PRO A 76 -12.46 -17.23 -6.04
C PRO A 76 -12.78 -18.36 -7.02
N GLY A 77 -11.81 -19.24 -7.29
CA GLY A 77 -11.96 -20.31 -8.28
C GLY A 77 -13.14 -21.25 -8.01
N LEU A 78 -13.39 -21.57 -6.74
CA LEU A 78 -14.55 -22.39 -6.32
C LEU A 78 -15.89 -21.74 -6.71
N TRP A 79 -15.98 -20.41 -6.62
CA TRP A 79 -17.19 -19.68 -7.03
C TRP A 79 -17.36 -19.76 -8.54
N CYS A 80 -16.27 -19.61 -9.31
CA CYS A 80 -16.32 -19.78 -10.75
C CYS A 80 -16.80 -21.17 -11.17
N VAL A 81 -16.34 -22.23 -10.49
CA VAL A 81 -16.80 -23.60 -10.76
C VAL A 81 -18.29 -23.75 -10.47
N GLY A 82 -18.78 -23.21 -9.35
CA GLY A 82 -20.21 -23.21 -9.02
C GLY A 82 -21.07 -22.46 -10.05
N ILE A 83 -20.63 -21.27 -10.46
CA ILE A 83 -21.29 -20.46 -11.50
C ILE A 83 -21.31 -21.21 -12.84
N LEU A 84 -20.18 -21.80 -13.25
CA LEU A 84 -20.12 -22.61 -14.46
C LEU A 84 -21.03 -23.82 -14.39
N GLY A 85 -21.09 -24.51 -13.25
CA GLY A 85 -22.00 -25.64 -13.05
C GLY A 85 -23.47 -25.25 -13.24
N LEU A 86 -23.89 -24.11 -12.70
CA LEU A 86 -25.24 -23.57 -12.88
C LEU A 86 -25.51 -23.18 -14.35
N CYS A 87 -24.56 -22.54 -15.03
CA CYS A 87 -24.68 -22.23 -16.45
C CYS A 87 -24.78 -23.49 -17.31
N THR A 88 -23.96 -24.52 -17.02
CA THR A 88 -24.04 -25.82 -17.69
C THR A 88 -25.38 -26.48 -17.46
N LEU A 89 -25.93 -26.42 -16.24
CA LEU A 89 -27.27 -26.92 -15.93
C LEU A 89 -28.34 -26.21 -16.78
N THR A 90 -28.32 -24.88 -16.87
CA THR A 90 -29.24 -24.13 -17.74
C THR A 90 -29.15 -24.57 -19.21
N VAL A 91 -27.94 -24.68 -19.76
CA VAL A 91 -27.74 -25.08 -21.16
C VAL A 91 -28.21 -26.51 -21.42
N THR A 92 -27.89 -27.43 -20.51
CA THR A 92 -28.26 -28.85 -20.64
C THR A 92 -29.77 -29.06 -20.54
N VAL A 93 -30.46 -28.39 -19.60
CA VAL A 93 -31.93 -28.46 -19.48
C VAL A 93 -32.60 -27.98 -20.77
N LEU A 94 -32.14 -26.88 -21.37
CA LEU A 94 -32.75 -26.38 -22.60
C LEU A 94 -32.37 -27.19 -23.84
N SER A 95 -31.15 -27.73 -23.89
CA SER A 95 -30.71 -28.63 -24.96
C SER A 95 -31.41 -30.00 -24.93
N ALA A 96 -32.15 -30.33 -23.86
CA ALA A 96 -32.98 -31.54 -23.83
C ALA A 96 -34.27 -31.40 -24.65
N GLN A 97 -34.63 -30.19 -25.08
CA GLN A 97 -35.80 -29.94 -25.92
C GLN A 97 -35.48 -30.22 -27.40
N PRO A 98 -36.43 -30.72 -28.20
CA PRO A 98 -36.21 -31.01 -29.61
C PRO A 98 -35.89 -29.73 -30.40
N ALA A 99 -34.93 -29.82 -31.31
CA ALA A 99 -34.58 -28.71 -32.19
C ALA A 99 -35.56 -28.64 -33.36
N ILE A 100 -36.33 -27.54 -33.46
CA ILE A 100 -37.32 -27.36 -34.53
C ILE A 100 -36.80 -26.30 -35.50
N ALA A 101 -36.61 -26.64 -36.77
CA ALA A 101 -36.19 -25.68 -37.80
C ALA A 101 -37.24 -24.58 -37.97
N GLY A 102 -36.81 -23.32 -38.09
CA GLY A 102 -37.72 -22.16 -38.17
C GLY A 102 -38.23 -21.65 -36.82
N SER A 103 -37.77 -22.23 -35.70
CA SER A 103 -38.00 -21.73 -34.35
C SER A 103 -37.62 -20.26 -34.20
N PRO A 104 -38.45 -19.44 -33.53
CA PRO A 104 -38.09 -18.06 -33.21
C PRO A 104 -36.80 -17.96 -32.39
N LEU A 105 -35.99 -16.93 -32.65
CA LEU A 105 -34.68 -16.75 -31.99
C LEU A 105 -34.78 -16.65 -30.46
N TYR A 106 -35.92 -16.18 -29.92
CA TYR A 106 -36.13 -16.09 -28.48
C TYR A 106 -36.10 -17.46 -27.79
N LEU A 107 -36.34 -18.58 -28.49
CA LEU A 107 -36.23 -19.92 -27.91
C LEU A 107 -34.79 -20.28 -27.51
N THR A 108 -33.80 -19.58 -28.06
CA THR A 108 -32.38 -19.71 -27.69
C THR A 108 -31.90 -18.64 -26.70
N TRP A 109 -32.82 -18.02 -25.95
CA TRP A 109 -32.53 -16.95 -24.98
C TRP A 109 -31.37 -17.28 -24.03
N HIS A 110 -31.27 -18.55 -23.62
CA HIS A 110 -30.26 -19.05 -22.69
C HIS A 110 -28.82 -18.82 -23.18
N LEU A 111 -28.56 -18.85 -24.49
CA LEU A 111 -27.24 -18.63 -25.05
C LEU A 111 -26.75 -17.21 -24.74
N GLY A 112 -27.59 -16.20 -24.97
CA GLY A 112 -27.30 -14.82 -24.62
C GLY A 112 -27.20 -14.61 -23.11
N ALA A 113 -28.10 -15.23 -22.35
CA ALA A 113 -28.15 -15.15 -20.90
C ALA A 113 -26.85 -15.68 -20.24
N VAL A 114 -26.44 -16.90 -20.61
CA VAL A 114 -25.20 -17.52 -20.12
C VAL A 114 -23.98 -16.75 -20.61
N THR A 115 -23.94 -16.31 -21.88
CA THR A 115 -22.84 -15.50 -22.42
C THR A 115 -22.59 -14.25 -21.58
N THR A 116 -23.64 -13.56 -21.12
CA THR A 116 -23.50 -12.38 -20.26
C THR A 116 -22.89 -12.71 -18.90
N VAL A 117 -23.24 -13.86 -18.30
CA VAL A 117 -22.61 -14.33 -17.06
C VAL A 117 -21.13 -14.63 -17.27
N LEU A 118 -20.78 -15.30 -18.38
CA LEU A 118 -19.39 -15.59 -18.74
C LEU A 118 -18.60 -14.30 -19.02
N PHE A 119 -19.20 -13.34 -19.70
CA PHE A 119 -18.64 -12.01 -19.93
C PHE A 119 -18.35 -11.32 -18.59
N MET A 120 -19.25 -11.43 -17.61
CA MET A 120 -19.02 -10.87 -16.28
C MET A 120 -17.87 -11.58 -15.54
N LEU A 121 -17.71 -12.90 -15.67
CA LEU A 121 -16.55 -13.62 -15.13
C LEU A 121 -15.22 -13.10 -15.72
N ILE A 122 -15.20 -12.76 -17.02
CA ILE A 122 -14.04 -12.14 -17.68
C ILE A 122 -13.73 -10.79 -17.04
N LEU A 123 -14.74 -9.93 -16.86
CA LEU A 123 -14.57 -8.62 -16.23
C LEU A 123 -14.13 -8.70 -14.76
N ARG A 124 -14.50 -9.79 -14.06
CA ARG A 124 -14.06 -10.17 -12.71
C ARG A 124 -12.66 -10.82 -12.67
N GLY A 125 -11.90 -10.74 -13.76
CA GLY A 125 -10.52 -11.21 -13.85
C GLY A 125 -10.34 -12.71 -14.10
N ARG A 126 -11.41 -13.44 -14.43
CA ARG A 126 -11.38 -14.89 -14.66
C ARG A 126 -11.61 -15.22 -16.14
N VAL A 127 -10.74 -14.68 -16.99
CA VAL A 127 -10.78 -14.83 -18.45
C VAL A 127 -10.88 -16.30 -18.87
N LEU A 128 -10.04 -17.16 -18.29
CA LEU A 128 -10.01 -18.60 -18.62
C LEU A 128 -11.35 -19.30 -18.32
N TYR A 129 -11.99 -18.99 -17.18
CA TYR A 129 -13.26 -19.59 -16.81
C TYR A 129 -14.40 -19.13 -17.74
N GLY A 130 -14.40 -17.85 -18.14
CA GLY A 130 -15.36 -17.34 -19.13
C GLY A 130 -15.26 -18.08 -20.46
N TRP A 131 -14.04 -18.29 -20.97
CA TRP A 131 -13.82 -19.03 -22.22
C TRP A 131 -14.09 -20.53 -22.08
N LEU A 132 -13.73 -21.15 -20.94
CA LEU A 132 -14.03 -22.56 -20.69
C LEU A 132 -15.55 -22.81 -20.67
N GLY A 133 -16.30 -21.92 -20.00
CA GLY A 133 -17.76 -21.96 -20.02
C GLY A 133 -18.34 -21.80 -21.43
N TYR A 134 -17.77 -20.91 -22.25
CA TYR A 134 -18.20 -20.73 -23.63
C TYR A 134 -17.93 -21.97 -24.48
N VAL A 135 -16.75 -22.58 -24.36
CA VAL A 135 -16.42 -23.82 -25.07
C VAL A 135 -17.37 -24.95 -24.67
N GLY A 136 -17.70 -25.07 -23.38
CA GLY A 136 -18.68 -26.05 -22.90
C GLY A 136 -20.09 -25.81 -23.46
N MET A 137 -20.56 -24.56 -23.43
CA MET A 137 -21.84 -24.16 -24.02
C MET A 137 -21.86 -24.39 -25.54
N ALA A 138 -20.78 -24.06 -26.24
CA ALA A 138 -20.64 -24.24 -27.68
C ALA A 138 -20.68 -25.73 -28.06
N ALA A 139 -19.97 -26.58 -27.33
CA ALA A 139 -19.99 -28.02 -27.55
C ALA A 139 -21.40 -28.62 -27.35
N ALA A 140 -22.09 -28.23 -26.27
CA ALA A 140 -23.45 -28.68 -26.01
C ALA A 140 -24.44 -28.21 -27.09
N THR A 141 -24.33 -26.95 -27.52
CA THR A 141 -25.20 -26.36 -28.55
C THR A 141 -24.96 -26.97 -29.92
N LEU A 142 -23.70 -27.23 -30.29
CA LEU A 142 -23.35 -27.89 -31.55
C LEU A 142 -23.85 -29.33 -31.57
N LEU A 143 -23.65 -30.07 -30.48
CA LEU A 143 -24.15 -31.43 -30.36
C LEU A 143 -25.67 -31.45 -30.52
N TRP A 144 -26.38 -30.58 -29.78
CA TRP A 144 -27.82 -30.41 -29.86
C TRP A 144 -28.31 -30.10 -31.29
N ALA A 145 -27.68 -29.14 -31.98
CA ALA A 145 -28.04 -28.76 -33.33
C ALA A 145 -27.84 -29.90 -34.35
N VAL A 146 -26.78 -30.69 -34.19
CA VAL A 146 -26.50 -31.84 -35.06
C VAL A 146 -27.48 -32.98 -34.79
N THR A 147 -27.66 -33.37 -33.53
CA THR A 147 -28.57 -34.48 -33.18
C THR A 147 -30.04 -34.13 -33.40
N GLY A 148 -30.40 -32.85 -33.32
CA GLY A 148 -31.73 -32.34 -33.60
C GLY A 148 -32.03 -32.08 -35.08
N GLY A 149 -31.09 -32.34 -36.00
CA GLY A 149 -31.31 -32.22 -37.44
C GLY A 149 -31.22 -30.80 -38.02
N LEU A 150 -30.84 -29.79 -37.23
CA LEU A 150 -30.55 -28.43 -37.73
C LEU A 150 -29.22 -28.38 -38.51
N GLY A 151 -28.30 -29.28 -38.17
CA GLY A 151 -26.97 -29.36 -38.77
C GLY A 151 -25.94 -28.45 -38.10
N ALA A 152 -24.66 -28.74 -38.35
CA ALA A 152 -23.55 -28.07 -37.66
C ALA A 152 -23.45 -26.57 -38.00
N MET A 153 -23.72 -26.18 -39.25
CA MET A 153 -23.60 -24.77 -39.68
C MET A 153 -24.60 -23.87 -38.95
N ALA A 154 -25.85 -24.30 -38.80
CA ALA A 154 -26.86 -23.57 -38.04
C ALA A 154 -26.45 -23.43 -36.56
N GLY A 155 -25.86 -24.47 -35.97
CA GLY A 155 -25.28 -24.41 -34.63
C GLY A 155 -24.14 -23.38 -34.50
N VAL A 156 -23.25 -23.30 -35.48
CA VAL A 156 -22.18 -22.29 -35.51
C VAL A 156 -22.75 -20.88 -35.62
N GLU A 157 -23.77 -20.67 -36.45
CA GLU A 157 -24.42 -19.36 -36.61
C GLU A 157 -25.04 -18.86 -35.30
N LEU A 158 -25.63 -19.76 -34.50
CA LEU A 158 -26.14 -19.43 -33.17
C LEU A 158 -25.02 -18.98 -32.20
N LEU A 159 -23.79 -19.48 -32.37
CA LEU A 159 -22.69 -19.29 -31.42
C LEU A 159 -21.75 -18.13 -31.76
N VAL A 160 -21.63 -17.75 -33.04
CA VAL A 160 -20.59 -16.81 -33.51
C VAL A 160 -20.70 -15.43 -32.84
N ARG A 161 -21.93 -14.94 -32.63
CA ARG A 161 -22.16 -13.65 -31.99
C ARG A 161 -21.70 -13.66 -30.53
N HIS A 162 -21.87 -14.78 -29.83
CA HIS A 162 -21.48 -14.93 -28.43
C HIS A 162 -19.96 -14.99 -28.25
N ALA A 163 -19.25 -15.67 -29.17
CA ALA A 163 -17.78 -15.59 -29.21
C ALA A 163 -17.31 -14.15 -29.37
N ALA A 164 -17.89 -13.39 -30.30
CA ALA A 164 -17.53 -11.98 -30.51
C ALA A 164 -17.75 -11.14 -29.23
N THR A 165 -18.85 -11.36 -28.50
CA THR A 165 -19.10 -10.71 -27.20
C THR A 165 -18.01 -11.03 -26.18
N LEU A 166 -17.56 -12.28 -26.06
CA LEU A 166 -16.48 -12.65 -25.14
C LEU A 166 -15.12 -12.05 -25.54
N VAL A 167 -14.83 -11.97 -26.84
CA VAL A 167 -13.62 -11.29 -27.34
C VAL A 167 -13.62 -9.82 -26.92
N VAL A 168 -14.75 -9.13 -27.12
CA VAL A 168 -14.91 -7.73 -26.69
C VAL A 168 -14.74 -7.60 -25.18
N GLY A 169 -15.35 -8.48 -24.39
CA GLY A 169 -15.20 -8.49 -22.93
C GLY A 169 -13.76 -8.71 -22.48
N THR A 170 -13.04 -9.60 -23.17
CA THR A 170 -11.62 -9.87 -22.92
C THR A 170 -10.77 -8.64 -23.22
N ALA A 171 -11.03 -7.95 -24.33
CA ALA A 171 -10.33 -6.71 -24.68
C ALA A 171 -10.60 -5.58 -23.66
N ILE A 172 -11.86 -5.41 -23.23
CA ILE A 172 -12.23 -4.44 -22.19
C ILE A 172 -11.49 -4.74 -20.89
N TYR A 173 -11.49 -6.00 -20.44
CA TYR A 173 -10.79 -6.41 -19.22
C TYR A 173 -9.30 -6.06 -19.26
N PHE A 174 -8.59 -6.42 -20.33
CA PHE A 174 -7.16 -6.12 -20.44
C PHE A 174 -6.87 -4.62 -20.59
N GLY A 175 -7.74 -3.88 -21.27
CA GLY A 175 -7.65 -2.41 -21.34
C GLY A 175 -7.76 -1.79 -19.94
N LEU A 176 -8.75 -2.23 -19.17
CA LEU A 176 -8.98 -1.72 -17.82
C LEU A 176 -7.89 -2.14 -16.83
N LEU A 177 -7.39 -3.37 -16.94
CA LEU A 177 -6.25 -3.86 -16.14
C LEU A 177 -4.98 -3.02 -16.37
N ARG A 178 -4.71 -2.61 -17.61
CA ARG A 178 -3.59 -1.71 -17.93
C ARG A 178 -3.77 -0.34 -17.28
N THR A 179 -4.97 0.22 -17.38
CA THR A 179 -5.30 1.52 -16.77
C THR A 179 -5.18 1.46 -15.24
N ALA A 180 -5.74 0.44 -14.61
CA ALA A 180 -5.65 0.21 -13.17
C ALA A 180 -4.19 0.15 -12.68
N LYS A 181 -3.34 -0.62 -13.37
CA LYS A 181 -1.89 -0.69 -13.07
C LYS A 181 -1.19 0.67 -13.23
N ARG A 182 -1.55 1.44 -14.25
CA ARG A 182 -0.98 2.78 -14.49
C ARG A 182 -1.36 3.75 -13.37
N ILE A 183 -2.62 3.75 -12.95
CA ILE A 183 -3.10 4.59 -11.84
C ILE A 183 -2.39 4.20 -10.54
N SER A 184 -2.31 2.90 -10.23
CA SER A 184 -1.61 2.43 -9.04
C SER A 184 -0.13 2.85 -9.03
N ALA A 185 0.55 2.80 -10.18
CA ALA A 185 1.94 3.24 -10.30
C ALA A 185 2.08 4.76 -10.06
N ILE A 186 1.17 5.57 -10.61
CA ILE A 186 1.17 7.03 -10.38
C ILE A 186 0.95 7.33 -8.90
N ASN A 187 -0.05 6.71 -8.26
CA ASN A 187 -0.34 6.91 -6.85
C ASN A 187 0.84 6.53 -5.95
N SER A 188 1.51 5.41 -6.26
CA SER A 188 2.70 4.99 -5.49
C SER A 188 3.86 5.99 -5.59
N ARG A 189 4.04 6.61 -6.76
CA ARG A 189 5.08 7.64 -6.97
C ARG A 189 4.74 8.92 -6.24
N ALA A 190 3.50 9.40 -6.38
CA ALA A 190 3.03 10.59 -5.68
C ALA A 190 3.15 10.45 -4.16
N LEU A 191 2.85 9.26 -3.61
CA LEU A 191 3.02 9.00 -2.18
C LEU A 191 4.50 9.02 -1.75
N ALA A 192 5.39 8.45 -2.56
CA ALA A 192 6.83 8.46 -2.29
C ALA A 192 7.43 9.88 -2.38
N GLU A 193 7.02 10.66 -3.38
CA GLU A 193 7.41 12.07 -3.54
C GLU A 193 6.90 12.91 -2.36
N ALA A 194 5.63 12.77 -1.97
CA ALA A 194 5.08 13.48 -0.82
C ALA A 194 5.81 13.14 0.49
N ALA A 195 6.23 11.88 0.69
CA ALA A 195 7.02 11.50 1.85
C ALA A 195 8.44 12.10 1.83
N ALA A 196 9.07 12.17 0.65
CA ALA A 196 10.37 12.80 0.48
C ALA A 196 10.31 14.31 0.74
N ASP A 197 9.29 14.99 0.20
CA ASP A 197 9.06 16.43 0.40
C ASP A 197 8.78 16.75 1.87
N ALA A 198 7.97 15.94 2.55
CA ALA A 198 7.71 16.10 3.99
C ALA A 198 8.98 15.94 4.82
N THR A 199 9.86 15.00 4.46
CA THR A 199 11.15 14.80 5.13
C THR A 199 12.09 15.99 4.89
N ALA A 200 12.13 16.50 3.66
CA ALA A 200 12.95 17.66 3.31
C ALA A 200 12.46 18.93 4.03
N LEU A 201 11.14 19.15 4.10
CA LEU A 201 10.55 20.27 4.82
C LEU A 201 10.87 20.21 6.31
N ALA A 202 10.71 19.05 6.96
CA ALA A 202 11.05 18.87 8.37
C ALA A 202 12.54 19.09 8.65
N ALA A 203 13.42 18.65 7.74
CA ALA A 203 14.85 18.89 7.86
C ALA A 203 15.21 20.38 7.74
N GLU A 204 14.52 21.12 6.86
CA GLU A 204 14.71 22.57 6.72
C GLU A 204 14.16 23.34 7.92
N GLU A 205 12.99 22.96 8.44
CA GLU A 205 12.42 23.55 9.68
C GLU A 205 13.38 23.37 10.87
N GLU A 206 13.92 22.17 11.06
CA GLU A 206 14.91 21.90 12.11
C GLU A 206 16.19 22.71 11.90
N ARG A 207 16.67 22.82 10.65
CA ARG A 207 17.83 23.65 10.33
C ARG A 207 17.60 25.12 10.67
N VAL A 208 16.45 25.67 10.30
CA VAL A 208 16.09 27.07 10.60
C VAL A 208 16.01 27.28 12.11
N ALA A 209 15.40 26.35 12.85
CA ALA A 209 15.32 26.42 14.31
C ALA A 209 16.70 26.35 14.98
N GLN A 210 17.60 25.49 14.49
CA GLN A 210 18.98 25.41 14.97
C GLN A 210 19.76 26.69 14.69
N LEU A 211 19.64 27.26 13.49
CA LEU A 211 20.29 28.53 13.14
C LEU A 211 19.80 29.68 14.03
N ALA A 212 18.50 29.78 14.27
CA ALA A 212 17.94 30.79 15.17
C ALA A 212 18.48 30.68 16.59
N ARG A 213 18.61 29.45 17.12
CA ARG A 213 19.17 29.19 18.46
C ARG A 213 20.65 29.56 18.56
N LEU A 214 21.43 29.26 17.53
CA LEU A 214 22.84 29.65 17.45
C LEU A 214 23.00 31.17 17.37
N ASP A 215 22.14 31.82 16.59
CA ASP A 215 22.12 33.27 16.43
C ASP A 215 21.80 33.99 17.74
N GLU A 216 20.75 33.55 18.45
CA GLU A 216 20.35 34.11 19.76
C GLU A 216 21.51 34.04 20.78
N MET A 217 22.28 32.95 20.77
CA MET A 217 23.40 32.77 21.69
C MET A 217 24.64 33.59 21.31
N ALA A 218 24.97 33.69 20.03
CA ALA A 218 26.23 34.29 19.56
C ALA A 218 26.13 35.79 19.26
N ARG A 219 24.98 36.26 18.78
CA ARG A 219 24.77 37.63 18.26
C ARG A 219 25.18 38.72 19.25
N PRO A 220 24.82 38.70 20.55
CA PRO A 220 25.16 39.79 21.47
C PRO A 220 26.68 39.97 21.63
N MET A 221 27.42 38.86 21.68
CA MET A 221 28.87 38.91 21.82
C MET A 221 29.55 39.33 20.50
N MET A 222 29.05 38.86 19.36
CA MET A 222 29.55 39.29 18.05
C MET A 222 29.35 40.80 17.84
N GLU A 223 28.19 41.34 18.23
CA GLU A 223 27.92 42.78 18.20
C GLU A 223 28.82 43.58 19.15
N LEU A 224 29.14 43.03 20.34
CA LEU A 224 30.09 43.65 21.26
C LEU A 224 31.49 43.73 20.65
N VAL A 225 31.98 42.64 20.06
CA VAL A 225 33.29 42.58 19.38
C VAL A 225 33.34 43.53 18.19
N ALA A 226 32.25 43.62 17.41
CA ALA A 226 32.15 44.48 16.24
C ALA A 226 32.30 45.99 16.56
N ARG A 227 32.06 46.42 17.81
CA ARG A 227 32.27 47.81 18.26
C ARG A 227 33.75 48.20 18.33
N GLY A 228 34.68 47.24 18.26
CA GLY A 228 36.12 47.50 18.19
C GLY A 228 36.77 48.00 19.49
N GLN A 229 36.08 47.90 20.63
CA GLN A 229 36.61 48.28 21.94
C GLN A 229 37.49 47.17 22.53
N GLN A 230 38.42 47.52 23.43
CA GLN A 230 39.21 46.52 24.16
C GLN A 230 38.30 45.75 25.13
N LEU A 231 38.19 44.44 24.93
CA LEU A 231 37.47 43.55 25.82
C LEU A 231 38.17 43.44 27.18
N SER A 232 37.40 43.62 28.24
CA SER A 232 37.78 43.34 29.63
C SER A 232 38.10 41.87 29.84
N ALA A 233 38.78 41.54 30.94
CA ALA A 233 39.07 40.15 31.28
C ALA A 233 37.78 39.31 31.51
N ALA A 234 36.67 39.93 31.91
CA ALA A 234 35.38 39.26 32.05
C ALA A 234 34.78 38.93 30.68
N GLU A 235 34.69 39.92 29.79
CA GLU A 235 34.15 39.72 28.43
C GLU A 235 34.99 38.72 27.62
N ARG A 236 36.32 38.69 27.80
CA ARG A 236 37.18 37.67 27.19
C ARG A 236 36.85 36.26 27.67
N ARG A 237 36.54 36.09 28.96
CA ARG A 237 36.09 34.80 29.50
C ARG A 237 34.74 34.40 28.92
N ASP A 238 33.81 35.35 28.81
CA ASP A 238 32.49 35.10 28.23
C ASP A 238 32.58 34.70 26.74
N CYS A 239 33.47 35.33 25.96
CA CYS A 239 33.78 34.91 24.60
C CYS A 239 34.22 33.45 24.52
N LEU A 240 35.17 33.05 25.37
CA LEU A 240 35.69 31.68 25.40
C LEU A 240 34.59 30.67 25.80
N MET A 241 33.70 31.05 26.72
CA MET A 241 32.58 30.21 27.13
C MET A 241 31.52 30.05 26.03
N ILE A 242 31.21 31.12 25.30
CA ILE A 242 30.29 31.06 24.14
C ILE A 242 30.90 30.21 23.02
N GLU A 243 32.19 30.40 22.72
CA GLU A 243 32.89 29.59 21.70
C GLU A 243 32.88 28.10 22.06
N ALA A 244 33.20 27.75 23.31
CA ALA A 244 33.16 26.37 23.76
C ALA A 244 31.74 25.79 23.68
N SER A 245 30.71 26.58 24.00
CA SER A 245 29.30 26.17 23.89
C SER A 245 28.88 25.97 22.42
N LEU A 246 29.27 26.86 21.51
CA LEU A 246 29.04 26.72 20.07
C LEU A 246 29.72 25.47 19.52
N ARG A 247 30.97 25.23 19.94
CA ARG A 247 31.74 24.04 19.54
C ARG A 247 31.04 22.76 19.98
N ASP A 248 30.54 22.72 21.22
CA ASP A 248 29.78 21.57 21.73
C ASP A 248 28.47 21.35 20.96
N ILE A 249 27.75 22.41 20.59
CA ILE A 249 26.53 22.27 19.79
C ILE A 249 26.84 21.68 18.41
N VAL A 250 27.86 22.23 17.74
CA VAL A 250 28.23 21.82 16.38
C VAL A 250 28.86 20.43 16.35
N ARG A 251 29.79 20.13 17.26
CA ARG A 251 30.54 18.86 17.28
C ARG A 251 29.86 17.77 18.09
N GLY A 252 29.09 18.13 19.11
CA GLY A 252 28.42 17.20 20.00
C GLY A 252 27.05 16.74 19.51
N ARG A 253 26.38 17.45 18.59
CA ARG A 253 25.10 17.07 17.95
C ARG A 253 24.12 16.35 18.89
N ALA A 254 24.01 15.02 18.85
CA ALA A 254 23.09 14.26 19.70
C ALA A 254 23.40 14.31 21.21
N LEU A 255 24.64 14.64 21.59
CA LEU A 255 25.05 14.91 22.98
C LEU A 255 24.76 16.35 23.42
N ALA A 256 24.48 17.27 22.50
CA ALA A 256 24.25 18.69 22.79
C ALA A 256 22.81 18.96 23.29
N VAL A 257 22.35 18.15 24.24
CA VAL A 257 21.05 18.31 24.89
C VAL A 257 21.14 19.32 26.04
N PRO A 258 20.06 20.05 26.38
CA PRO A 258 20.12 21.19 27.30
C PRO A 258 20.78 20.90 28.67
N HIS A 259 20.51 19.73 29.25
CA HIS A 259 21.07 19.36 30.56
C HIS A 259 22.56 18.99 30.50
N VAL A 260 23.03 18.39 29.39
CA VAL A 260 24.47 18.11 29.18
C VAL A 260 25.22 19.41 28.95
N LEU A 261 24.69 20.32 28.11
CA LEU A 261 25.30 21.62 27.86
C LEU A 261 25.41 22.45 29.15
N ALA A 262 24.37 22.44 29.99
CA ALA A 262 24.40 23.11 31.29
C ALA A 262 25.45 22.48 32.23
N ALA A 263 25.55 21.15 32.28
CA ALA A 263 26.55 20.45 33.09
C ALA A 263 27.98 20.73 32.61
N ALA A 264 28.21 20.73 31.28
CA ALA A 264 29.49 21.05 30.67
C ALA A 264 29.92 22.48 30.96
N ARG A 265 28.98 23.44 30.88
CA ARG A 265 29.23 24.84 31.24
C ARG A 265 29.66 24.99 32.69
N ALA A 266 28.90 24.39 33.62
CA ALA A 266 29.24 24.41 35.04
C ALA A 266 30.59 23.75 35.34
N ALA A 267 30.94 22.66 34.62
CA ALA A 267 32.24 22.01 34.76
C ALA A 267 33.39 22.92 34.29
N ARG A 268 33.22 23.62 33.16
CA ARG A 268 34.21 24.59 32.67
C ARG A 268 34.40 25.77 33.61
N GLU A 269 33.33 26.23 34.27
CA GLU A 269 33.42 27.27 35.32
C GLU A 269 34.27 26.82 36.52
N ARG A 270 34.34 25.51 36.80
CA ARG A 270 35.25 24.92 37.80
C ARG A 270 36.68 24.70 37.28
N GLY A 271 36.93 24.90 35.99
CA GLY A 271 38.24 24.69 35.35
C GLY A 271 38.41 23.32 34.70
N VAL A 272 37.33 22.57 34.46
CA VAL A 272 37.38 21.30 33.72
C VAL A 272 37.41 21.55 32.21
N GLU A 273 38.32 20.90 31.49
CA GLU A 273 38.31 20.90 30.03
C GLU A 273 37.35 19.84 29.49
N VAL A 274 36.29 20.27 28.80
CA VAL A 274 35.24 19.38 28.28
C VAL A 274 35.25 19.36 26.75
N THR A 275 35.27 18.17 26.17
CA THR A 275 35.15 17.94 24.71
C THR A 275 34.01 16.98 24.41
N LEU A 276 33.02 17.42 23.62
CA LEU A 276 31.90 16.61 23.17
C LEU A 276 31.99 16.36 21.66
N LEU A 277 31.91 15.10 21.25
CA LEU A 277 32.03 14.65 19.86
C LEU A 277 30.91 13.68 19.51
N ASP A 278 30.29 13.88 18.36
CA ASP A 278 29.29 12.97 17.81
C ASP A 278 29.62 12.63 16.36
N ASP A 279 30.22 11.45 16.18
CA ASP A 279 30.49 10.84 14.88
C ASP A 279 29.37 9.88 14.45
N SER A 280 28.23 9.87 15.16
CA SER A 280 27.11 9.00 14.83
C SER A 280 26.34 9.51 13.60
N ALA A 281 25.91 8.56 12.76
CA ALA A 281 25.16 8.85 11.54
C ALA A 281 23.66 9.09 11.80
N ALA A 282 23.15 8.79 13.00
CA ALA A 282 21.72 8.79 13.31
C ALA A 282 21.40 9.67 14.52
N ALA A 283 20.43 10.57 14.35
CA ALA A 283 19.86 11.35 15.44
C ALA A 283 19.06 10.43 16.39
N GLY A 284 19.24 10.57 17.71
CA GLY A 284 18.27 10.06 18.69
C GLY A 284 18.66 8.83 19.53
N THR A 285 19.91 8.36 19.54
CA THR A 285 20.31 7.15 20.30
C THR A 285 21.02 7.42 21.64
N ALA A 286 21.08 8.67 22.11
CA ALA A 286 22.03 9.06 23.18
C ALA A 286 21.41 9.31 24.57
N GLY A 287 20.13 9.05 24.82
CA GLY A 287 19.48 9.43 26.08
C GLY A 287 20.19 8.92 27.35
N ALA A 288 20.54 7.62 27.39
CA ALA A 288 21.26 7.03 28.51
C ALA A 288 22.72 7.55 28.62
N VAL A 289 23.37 7.81 27.49
CA VAL A 289 24.72 8.37 27.43
C VAL A 289 24.73 9.81 27.95
N ALA A 290 23.73 10.61 27.59
CA ALA A 290 23.56 11.99 28.03
C ALA A 290 23.39 12.09 29.56
N GLU A 291 22.57 11.22 30.14
CA GLU A 291 22.39 11.15 31.61
C GLU A 291 23.66 10.73 32.35
N LEU A 292 24.39 9.74 31.83
CA LEU A 292 25.67 9.33 32.39
C LEU A 292 26.70 10.47 32.30
N LEU A 293 26.83 11.08 31.12
CA LEU A 293 27.73 12.20 30.86
C LEU A 293 27.44 13.38 31.78
N ALA A 294 26.18 13.78 31.92
CA ALA A 294 25.77 14.89 32.78
C ALA A 294 26.05 14.61 34.26
N ARG A 295 26.04 13.35 34.69
CA ARG A 295 26.41 12.95 36.05
C ARG A 295 27.91 13.09 36.28
N GLU A 296 28.73 12.54 35.39
CA GLU A 296 30.19 12.61 35.47
C GLU A 296 30.68 14.06 35.43
N LEU A 297 30.10 14.89 34.55
CA LEU A 297 30.36 16.33 34.48
C LEU A 297 30.00 17.08 35.75
N ARG A 298 29.01 16.62 36.53
CA ARG A 298 28.65 17.25 37.82
C ARG A 298 29.60 16.85 38.95
N THR A 299 30.21 15.67 38.87
CA THR A 299 31.11 15.14 39.91
C THR A 299 32.56 15.54 39.73
N LEU A 300 32.97 15.90 38.51
CA LEU A 300 34.36 16.23 38.21
C LEU A 300 34.69 17.68 38.64
N ASP A 301 35.61 17.84 39.58
CA ASP A 301 36.01 19.16 40.09
C ASP A 301 37.13 19.81 39.28
N SER A 302 38.07 19.03 38.73
CA SER A 302 39.18 19.51 37.89
C SER A 302 39.72 18.40 36.99
N GLY A 303 40.32 18.75 35.85
CA GLY A 303 40.89 17.79 34.88
C GLY A 303 40.23 17.90 33.50
N THR A 304 40.24 16.81 32.73
CA THR A 304 39.66 16.76 31.38
C THR A 304 38.58 15.68 31.25
N LEU A 305 37.56 15.93 30.45
CA LEU A 305 36.51 14.98 30.11
C LEU A 305 36.22 15.03 28.60
N THR A 306 36.35 13.89 27.93
CA THR A 306 36.03 13.74 26.50
C THR A 306 34.95 12.69 26.32
N ALA A 307 33.82 13.07 25.72
CA ALA A 307 32.74 12.15 25.37
C ALA A 307 32.59 12.06 23.85
N ARG A 308 32.54 10.84 23.33
CA ARG A 308 32.44 10.55 21.90
C ARG A 308 31.37 9.52 21.60
N LEU A 309 30.38 9.86 20.78
CA LEU A 309 29.50 8.88 20.14
C LEU A 309 30.21 8.26 18.93
N GLN A 310 30.12 6.94 18.82
CA GLN A 310 30.86 6.17 17.82
C GLN A 310 30.09 6.06 16.48
N PRO A 311 30.80 5.94 15.35
CA PRO A 311 30.19 5.78 14.04
C PRO A 311 29.45 4.43 13.90
N ALA A 312 28.56 4.35 12.91
CA ALA A 312 27.83 3.12 12.60
C ALA A 312 28.78 1.95 12.28
N GLY A 313 28.53 0.77 12.85
CA GLY A 313 29.34 -0.44 12.65
C GLY A 313 30.24 -0.82 13.82
N ARG A 314 30.39 0.05 14.82
CA ARG A 314 31.03 -0.30 16.11
C ARG A 314 30.02 -0.95 17.06
N THR A 315 30.49 -1.91 17.86
CA THR A 315 29.74 -2.57 18.93
C THR A 315 29.44 -1.62 20.09
N GLU A 316 30.32 -0.65 20.30
CA GLU A 316 30.20 0.39 21.32
C GLU A 316 29.39 1.57 20.77
N LEU A 317 28.52 2.13 21.61
CA LEU A 317 27.71 3.31 21.31
C LEU A 317 28.48 4.60 21.63
N ALA A 318 29.14 4.65 22.78
CA ALA A 318 29.86 5.83 23.24
C ALA A 318 31.11 5.48 24.06
N THR A 319 32.07 6.39 24.06
CA THR A 319 33.24 6.35 24.93
C THR A 319 33.34 7.66 25.69
N ILE A 320 33.48 7.59 27.01
CA ILE A 320 33.68 8.75 27.89
C ILE A 320 35.01 8.56 28.61
N VAL A 321 35.99 9.41 28.31
CA VAL A 321 37.31 9.43 28.93
C VAL A 321 37.34 10.54 29.96
N ILE A 322 37.70 10.21 31.20
CA ILE A 322 37.74 11.13 32.34
C ILE A 322 39.14 11.08 32.93
N SER A 323 39.83 12.22 32.95
CA SER A 323 41.19 12.37 33.46
C SER A 323 41.23 13.49 34.51
N PRO A 324 40.95 13.18 35.79
CA PRO A 324 41.02 14.17 36.87
C PRO A 324 42.44 14.71 37.06
N LEU A 325 42.58 15.95 37.57
CA LEU A 325 43.90 16.51 37.88
C LEU A 325 44.58 15.77 39.06
N ALA A 326 43.77 15.23 39.98
CA ALA A 326 44.22 14.41 41.10
C ALA A 326 43.44 13.08 41.11
N GLY A 327 44.12 11.99 40.71
CA GLY A 327 43.56 10.64 40.65
C GLY A 327 43.91 9.89 39.35
N ASP A 328 43.42 8.66 39.22
CA ASP A 328 43.64 7.84 38.02
C ASP A 328 42.63 8.19 36.92
N ALA A 329 43.10 8.21 35.67
CA ALA A 329 42.25 8.34 34.51
C ALA A 329 41.39 7.07 34.31
N ARG A 330 40.11 7.26 33.94
CA ARG A 330 39.18 6.17 33.66
C ARG A 330 38.45 6.37 32.34
N MET A 331 38.13 5.27 31.68
CA MET A 331 37.35 5.25 30.44
C MET A 331 36.08 4.43 30.66
N LEU A 332 34.92 5.01 30.34
CA LEU A 332 33.63 4.36 30.36
C LEU A 332 33.22 4.06 28.92
N ILE A 333 32.86 2.82 28.63
CA ILE A 333 32.34 2.38 27.35
C ILE A 333 30.86 2.07 27.52
N VAL A 334 30.02 2.71 26.72
CA VAL A 334 28.59 2.43 26.69
C VAL A 334 28.30 1.57 25.47
N ASP A 335 27.69 0.40 25.66
CA ASP A 335 27.24 -0.45 24.55
C ASP A 335 25.88 0.02 23.99
N ARG A 336 25.44 -0.59 22.88
CA ARG A 336 24.14 -0.25 22.26
C ARG A 336 22.93 -0.68 23.10
N ASP A 337 23.11 -1.57 24.06
CA ASP A 337 22.08 -2.01 25.00
C ASP A 337 22.01 -1.10 26.24
N GLY A 338 22.85 -0.05 26.29
CA GLY A 338 22.91 0.93 27.37
C GLY A 338 23.70 0.47 28.60
N ARG A 339 24.45 -0.64 28.52
CA ARG A 339 25.31 -1.10 29.61
C ARG A 339 26.64 -0.37 29.57
N VAL A 340 27.11 0.01 30.75
CA VAL A 340 28.38 0.70 30.95
C VAL A 340 29.43 -0.32 31.37
N ARG A 341 30.60 -0.28 30.74
CA ARG A 341 31.80 -1.04 31.11
C ARG A 341 32.97 -0.11 31.35
#